data_AF-A0AAV2SRE9-F1
#
_entry.id   AF-A0AAV2SRE9-F1
#
_cell.length_a   1.000
_cell.length_b   1.000
_cell.length_c   1.000
_cell.angle_alpha   90.00
_cell.angle_beta   90.00
_cell.angle_gamma   90.00
#
_symmetry.space_group_name_H-M   'P 1'
#
loop_
_entity.id
_entity.type
_entity.pdbx_description
1 polymer ?
#
loop_
_entity_poly.entity_id
_entity_poly.type
_entity_poly.pdbx_seq_one_letter_code
_entity_poly.pdbx_strand_id
1 'polypeptide(L)'
;RYRSTRRFQLLCQLSSCTLLSAAGKPLEIEVSMGNFGNKLENTIMPSPSSTHPSNPVFDGCKYYFLPWGESCPFVSVPCEWEDVTHRLYCMNAITKIATELEKDLDMLESRMRARRDKNDEDNDMAEFIQGIVSRLIDGC
;
A
#
# COMPACT_ATOMS: atom_id res chain seq x y z
N ARG A 1 20.47 10.66 10.02
CA ARG A 1 19.21 11.29 10.51
C ARG A 1 18.29 10.14 10.93
N TYR A 2 18.04 9.98 12.23
CA TYR A 2 17.13 8.94 12.75
C TYR A 2 15.71 9.28 12.29
N ARG A 3 15.11 8.45 11.44
CA ARG A 3 13.71 8.61 11.03
C ARG A 3 12.86 8.04 12.16
N SER A 4 11.87 8.79 12.63
CA SER A 4 10.97 8.29 13.67
C SER A 4 10.29 7.01 13.18
N THR A 5 10.27 5.99 14.01
CA THR A 5 9.48 4.78 13.77
C THR A 5 8.20 4.84 14.59
N ARG A 6 7.15 4.19 14.09
CA ARG A 6 5.89 3.97 14.81
C ARG A 6 5.68 2.49 15.02
N ARG A 7 5.12 2.13 16.17
CA ARG A 7 4.76 0.75 16.52
C ARG A 7 3.38 0.42 15.98
N PHE A 8 3.28 -0.75 15.37
CA PHE A 8 2.05 -1.31 14.84
C PHE A 8 1.92 -2.76 15.31
N GLN A 9 0.69 -3.25 15.29
CA GLN A 9 0.39 -4.66 15.50
C GLN A 9 -0.36 -5.17 14.28
N LEU A 10 0.27 -6.06 13.51
CA LEU A 10 -0.31 -6.66 12.33
C LEU A 10 -0.96 -7.98 12.71
N LEU A 11 -2.27 -8.11 12.48
CA LEU A 11 -2.99 -9.37 12.59
C LEU A 11 -3.17 -9.98 11.21
N CYS A 12 -2.68 -11.19 11.00
CA CYS A 12 -2.87 -11.95 9.77
C CYS A 12 -3.62 -13.24 10.08
N GLN A 13 -4.73 -13.50 9.39
CA GLN A 13 -5.55 -14.69 9.55
C GLN A 13 -5.52 -15.51 8.26
N LEU A 14 -5.33 -16.83 8.37
CA LEU A 14 -5.51 -17.73 7.24
C LEU A 14 -7.01 -18.03 7.06
N SER A 15 -7.59 -17.56 5.95
CA SER A 15 -9.02 -17.74 5.66
C SER A 15 -9.32 -19.07 4.95
N SER A 16 -8.50 -19.47 3.99
CA SER A 16 -8.66 -20.73 3.25
C SER A 16 -7.34 -21.16 2.62
N CYS A 17 -7.14 -22.47 2.46
CA CYS A 17 -6.01 -23.04 1.73
C CYS A 17 -6.51 -24.24 0.91
N THR A 18 -6.31 -24.21 -0.41
CA THR A 18 -6.67 -25.31 -1.31
C THR A 18 -5.41 -25.80 -2.00
N LEU A 19 -5.11 -27.11 -1.89
CA LEU A 19 -3.99 -27.84 -2.53
C LEU A 19 -2.64 -27.80 -1.80
N LEU A 20 -2.27 -28.91 -1.12
CA LEU A 20 -0.88 -29.25 -0.80
C LEU A 20 -0.44 -30.37 -1.76
N SER A 21 0.55 -30.12 -2.64
CA SER A 21 1.00 -31.13 -3.61
C SER A 21 1.79 -32.29 -2.96
N ALA A 22 2.30 -32.09 -1.75
CA ALA A 22 2.78 -33.13 -0.85
C ALA A 22 2.97 -32.52 0.55
N ALA A 23 2.12 -32.86 1.51
CA ALA A 23 2.31 -32.45 2.90
C ALA A 23 3.29 -33.41 3.59
N GLY A 24 4.57 -33.33 3.22
CA GLY A 24 5.64 -34.12 3.85
C GLY A 24 6.08 -33.56 5.22
N LYS A 25 5.60 -32.37 5.59
CA LYS A 25 5.89 -31.68 6.84
C LYS A 25 4.61 -31.04 7.39
N PRO A 26 4.52 -30.82 8.71
CA PRO A 26 3.42 -30.09 9.30
C PRO A 26 3.26 -28.72 8.66
N LEU A 27 2.03 -28.34 8.32
CA LEU A 27 1.73 -27.01 7.85
C LEU A 27 1.94 -26.02 8.99
N GLU A 28 2.72 -24.99 8.73
CA GLU A 28 2.98 -23.89 9.63
C GLU A 28 2.74 -22.58 8.90
N ILE A 29 2.26 -21.58 9.63
CA ILE A 29 2.01 -20.25 9.10
C ILE A 29 3.04 -19.32 9.70
N GLU A 30 3.74 -18.62 8.83
CA GLU A 30 4.70 -17.58 9.18
C GLU A 30 4.31 -16.30 8.47
N VAL A 31 4.37 -15.20 9.21
CA VAL A 31 4.15 -13.86 8.67
C VAL A 31 5.27 -13.01 9.21
N SER A 32 6.04 -12.43 8.31
CA SER A 32 7.13 -11.53 8.66
C SER A 32 6.96 -10.17 7.99
N MET A 33 7.33 -9.13 8.71
CA MET A 33 7.41 -7.76 8.23
C MET A 33 8.82 -7.25 8.56
N GLY A 34 9.73 -7.38 7.58
CA GLY A 34 11.16 -7.20 7.83
C GLY A 34 11.67 -8.27 8.81
N ASN A 35 12.35 -7.85 9.87
CA ASN A 35 12.86 -8.77 10.89
C ASN A 35 11.77 -9.21 11.89
N PHE A 36 10.65 -8.49 11.99
CA PHE A 36 9.56 -8.84 12.90
C PHE A 36 8.78 -10.05 12.36
N GLY A 37 8.63 -11.09 13.18
CA GLY A 37 7.95 -12.33 12.78
C GLY A 37 8.79 -13.29 11.92
N ASN A 38 10.03 -12.92 11.58
CA ASN A 38 10.98 -13.81 10.91
C ASN A 38 11.49 -14.86 11.91
N LYS A 39 11.28 -16.16 11.63
CA LYS A 39 11.73 -17.24 12.52
C LYS A 39 13.25 -17.40 12.62
N LEU A 40 14.00 -16.87 11.66
CA LEU A 40 15.47 -16.91 11.67
C LEU A 40 16.07 -15.77 12.49
N GLU A 41 15.27 -14.76 12.84
CA GLU A 41 15.70 -13.62 13.63
C GLU A 41 15.64 -13.97 15.13
N ASN A 42 16.79 -13.93 15.80
CA ASN A 42 16.90 -14.30 17.22
C ASN A 42 16.98 -13.08 18.15
N THR A 43 17.03 -11.86 17.61
CA THR A 43 17.15 -10.63 18.43
C THR A 43 15.80 -10.02 18.83
N ILE A 44 14.71 -10.51 18.23
CA ILE A 44 13.34 -10.00 18.43
C ILE A 44 12.46 -11.12 18.97
N MET A 45 11.42 -10.77 19.74
CA MET A 45 10.45 -11.74 20.23
C MET A 45 9.75 -12.45 19.06
N PRO A 46 9.64 -13.79 19.09
CA PRO A 46 8.95 -14.53 18.04
C PRO A 46 7.45 -14.21 18.00
N SER A 47 6.86 -14.31 16.82
CA SER A 47 5.42 -14.13 16.58
C SER A 47 4.79 -15.45 16.12
N PRO A 48 4.53 -16.40 17.04
CA PRO A 48 4.00 -17.70 16.67
C PRO A 48 2.54 -17.61 16.19
N SER A 49 2.13 -18.59 15.40
CA SER A 49 0.71 -18.77 15.06
C SER A 49 -0.11 -19.21 16.28
N SER A 50 -1.38 -18.82 16.31
CA SER A 50 -2.37 -19.27 17.29
C SER A 50 -2.63 -20.78 17.24
N THR A 51 -2.32 -21.43 16.12
CA THR A 51 -2.44 -22.88 15.94
C THR A 51 -1.06 -23.51 15.81
N HIS A 52 -0.87 -24.68 16.43
CA HIS A 52 0.38 -25.43 16.29
C HIS A 52 0.56 -25.99 14.87
N PRO A 53 1.82 -26.10 14.40
CA PRO A 53 2.11 -26.78 13.13
C PRO A 53 1.51 -28.18 13.12
N SER A 54 0.76 -28.52 12.07
CA SER A 54 0.05 -29.80 12.01
C SER A 54 0.03 -30.38 10.61
N ASN A 55 0.16 -31.70 10.49
CA ASN A 55 -0.03 -32.39 9.22
C ASN A 55 -1.52 -32.42 8.87
N PRO A 56 -1.89 -32.22 7.59
CA PRO A 56 -3.25 -32.48 7.15
C PRO A 56 -3.59 -33.96 7.29
N VAL A 57 -4.84 -34.25 7.62
CA VAL A 57 -5.37 -35.61 7.72
C VAL A 57 -5.37 -36.24 6.33
N PHE A 58 -4.71 -37.40 6.21
CA PHE A 58 -4.46 -38.12 4.96
C PHE A 58 -4.87 -39.59 5.10
N ASP A 59 -5.60 -40.12 4.13
CA ASP A 59 -6.06 -41.52 4.12
C ASP A 59 -5.21 -42.47 3.28
N GLY A 60 -4.14 -41.99 2.64
CA GLY A 60 -3.35 -42.76 1.68
C GLY A 60 -3.62 -42.40 0.21
N CYS A 61 -4.71 -41.68 -0.07
CA CYS A 61 -5.07 -41.24 -1.43
C CYS A 61 -5.24 -39.72 -1.53
N LYS A 62 -5.85 -39.07 -0.54
CA LYS A 62 -6.13 -37.63 -0.57
C LYS A 62 -6.08 -36.99 0.82
N TYR A 63 -5.83 -35.68 0.83
CA TYR A 63 -5.88 -34.85 2.03
C TYR A 63 -7.30 -34.32 2.27
N TYR A 64 -7.73 -34.27 3.53
CA TYR A 64 -9.08 -33.83 3.90
C TYR A 64 -9.11 -32.44 4.53
N PHE A 65 -8.47 -32.29 5.69
CA PHE A 65 -8.48 -31.05 6.47
C PHE A 65 -7.27 -31.00 7.42
N LEU A 66 -7.03 -29.83 8.00
CA LEU A 66 -6.03 -29.64 9.06
C LEU A 66 -6.68 -29.85 10.43
N PRO A 67 -6.05 -30.57 11.36
CA PRO A 67 -6.65 -30.95 12.64
C PRO A 67 -6.65 -29.79 13.67
N TRP A 68 -7.03 -28.59 13.24
CA TRP A 68 -7.16 -27.40 14.09
C TRP A 68 -8.57 -27.24 14.68
N GLY A 69 -9.50 -28.13 14.32
CA GLY A 69 -10.88 -28.10 14.80
C GLY A 69 -11.57 -26.81 14.38
N GLU A 70 -12.13 -26.09 15.35
CA GLU A 70 -12.79 -24.79 15.13
C GLU A 70 -11.82 -23.60 15.14
N SER A 71 -10.53 -23.84 15.41
CA SER A 71 -9.53 -22.77 15.49
C SER A 71 -9.11 -22.31 14.09
N CYS A 72 -9.31 -21.03 13.79
CA CYS A 72 -8.68 -20.40 12.64
C CYS A 72 -7.24 -19.99 12.99
N PRO A 73 -6.25 -20.36 12.18
CA PRO A 73 -4.90 -19.88 12.36
C PRO A 73 -4.82 -18.37 12.13
N PHE A 74 -4.17 -17.68 13.05
CA PHE A 74 -3.74 -16.32 12.86
C PHE A 74 -2.37 -16.09 13.49
N VAL A 75 -1.72 -15.01 13.09
CA VAL A 75 -0.43 -14.56 13.61
C VAL A 75 -0.56 -13.08 13.95
N SER A 76 -0.11 -12.70 15.14
CA SER A 76 0.00 -11.31 15.56
C SER A 76 1.47 -10.91 15.56
N VAL A 77 1.86 -9.99 14.67
CA VAL A 77 3.24 -9.53 14.52
C VAL A 77 3.35 -8.10 15.05
N PRO A 78 4.02 -7.87 16.20
CA PRO A 78 4.38 -6.53 16.61
C PRO A 78 5.51 -6.04 15.70
N CYS A 79 5.31 -4.92 15.00
CA CYS A 79 6.29 -4.40 14.06
C CYS A 79 6.48 -2.89 14.20
N GLU A 80 7.65 -2.42 13.81
CA GLU A 80 7.98 -1.00 13.78
C GLU A 80 8.26 -0.55 12.36
N TRP A 81 7.53 0.45 11.89
CA TRP A 81 7.69 1.00 10.54
C TRP A 81 8.14 2.45 10.60
N GLU A 82 8.87 2.88 9.57
CA GLU A 82 9.23 4.27 9.38
C GLU A 82 7.98 5.15 9.32
N ASP A 83 8.02 6.30 9.99
CA ASP A 83 7.02 7.34 9.79
C ASP A 83 7.17 7.98 8.41
N VAL A 84 6.31 7.56 7.49
CA VAL A 84 6.30 8.04 6.10
C VAL A 84 5.43 9.29 5.90
N THR A 85 4.86 9.85 6.97
CA THR A 85 3.89 10.98 6.89
C THR A 85 4.45 12.17 6.12
N HIS A 86 5.72 12.52 6.33
CA HIS A 86 6.37 13.60 5.59
C HIS A 86 6.40 13.32 4.08
N ARG A 87 6.74 12.10 3.66
CA ARG A 87 6.76 11.72 2.24
C ARG A 87 5.37 11.75 1.64
N LEU A 88 4.36 11.31 2.39
CA LEU A 88 2.95 11.40 1.99
C LEU A 88 2.50 12.85 1.84
N TYR A 89 2.89 13.74 2.76
CA TYR A 89 2.58 15.17 2.64
C TYR A 89 3.17 15.78 1.37
N CYS A 90 4.47 15.57 1.12
CA CYS A 90 5.12 16.03 -0.11
C CYS A 90 4.47 15.46 -1.36
N MET A 91 4.18 14.15 -1.36
CA MET A 91 3.50 13.49 -2.48
C MET A 91 2.12 14.10 -2.72
N ASN A 92 1.30 14.28 -1.69
CA ASN A 92 -0.03 14.85 -1.81
C ASN A 92 0.01 16.30 -2.31
N ALA A 93 0.98 17.11 -1.86
CA ALA A 93 1.18 18.47 -2.36
C ALA A 93 1.50 18.47 -3.86
N ILE A 94 2.49 17.68 -4.29
CA ILE A 94 2.88 17.56 -5.70
C ILE A 94 1.71 17.04 -6.56
N THR A 95 1.01 16.00 -6.10
CA THR A 95 -0.15 15.45 -6.81
C THR A 95 -1.26 16.50 -6.96
N LYS A 96 -1.53 17.29 -5.92
CA LYS A 96 -2.50 18.38 -5.99
C LYS A 96 -2.13 19.41 -7.06
N ILE A 97 -0.88 19.89 -7.04
CA ILE A 97 -0.38 20.86 -8.03
C ILE A 97 -0.49 20.30 -9.45
N ALA A 98 -0.09 19.04 -9.65
CA ALA A 98 -0.19 18.38 -10.95
C ALA A 98 -1.63 18.31 -11.46
N THR A 99 -2.58 17.90 -10.62
CA THR A 99 -4.01 17.83 -10.98
C THR A 99 -4.62 19.20 -11.28
N GLU A 100 -4.22 20.25 -10.55
CA GLU A 100 -4.67 21.62 -10.83
C GLU A 100 -4.10 22.13 -12.16
N LEU A 101 -2.82 21.87 -12.42
CA LEU A 101 -2.15 22.22 -13.67
C LEU A 101 -2.78 21.51 -14.88
N GLU A 102 -3.11 20.23 -14.76
CA GLU A 102 -3.80 19.48 -15.83
C GLU A 102 -5.14 20.14 -16.19
N LYS A 103 -5.96 20.49 -15.20
CA LYS A 103 -7.25 21.19 -15.43
C LYS A 103 -7.06 22.56 -16.09
N ASP A 104 -6.05 23.29 -15.65
CA ASP A 104 -5.71 24.60 -16.20
C ASP A 104 -5.29 24.50 -17.67
N LEU A 105 -4.51 23.47 -18.02
CA LEU A 105 -4.11 23.17 -19.40
C LEU A 105 -5.29 22.73 -20.27
N ASP A 106 -6.20 21.89 -19.77
CA ASP A 106 -7.43 21.50 -20.48
C ASP A 106 -8.31 22.74 -20.78
N MET A 107 -8.41 23.66 -19.82
CA MET A 107 -9.16 24.90 -20.00
C MET A 107 -8.45 25.84 -21.00
N LEU A 108 -7.12 25.91 -20.96
CA LEU A 108 -6.33 26.66 -21.93
C LEU A 108 -6.54 26.12 -23.36
N GLU A 109 -6.47 24.80 -23.55
CA GLU A 109 -6.69 24.17 -24.84
C GLU A 109 -8.10 24.47 -25.37
N SER A 110 -9.11 24.36 -24.50
CA SER A 110 -10.50 24.68 -24.84
C SER A 110 -10.67 26.13 -25.30
N ARG A 111 -10.03 27.08 -24.58
CA ARG A 111 -10.02 28.50 -24.96
C ARG A 111 -9.30 28.74 -26.28
N MET A 112 -8.14 28.11 -26.51
CA MET A 112 -7.40 28.23 -27.77
C MET A 112 -8.20 27.72 -28.97
N ARG A 113 -8.92 26.61 -28.80
CA ARG A 113 -9.84 26.08 -29.84
C ARG A 113 -10.97 27.06 -30.14
N ALA A 114 -11.63 27.60 -29.11
CA ALA A 114 -12.69 28.59 -29.28
C ALA A 114 -12.20 29.91 -29.91
N ARG A 115 -10.95 30.31 -29.61
CA ARG A 115 -10.34 31.53 -30.13
C ARG A 115 -9.94 31.42 -31.60
N ARG A 116 -9.63 30.22 -32.13
CA ARG A 116 -9.42 30.02 -33.58
C ARG A 116 -10.62 30.44 -34.43
N ASP A 117 -11.82 30.46 -33.86
CA ASP A 117 -13.05 30.87 -34.54
C ASP A 117 -13.33 32.38 -34.47
N LYS A 118 -12.52 33.18 -33.75
CA LYS A 118 -12.74 34.63 -33.55
C LYS A 118 -11.44 35.46 -33.64
N ASN A 119 -11.48 36.61 -34.32
CA ASN A 119 -10.38 37.59 -34.35
C ASN A 119 -10.30 38.40 -33.03
N ASP A 120 -10.09 37.75 -31.90
CA ASP A 120 -10.11 38.37 -30.56
C ASP A 120 -8.71 38.76 -30.04
N GLU A 121 -8.65 39.74 -29.13
CA GLU A 121 -7.47 40.42 -28.57
C GLU A 121 -6.57 39.54 -27.67
N ASP A 122 -5.24 39.71 -27.76
CA ASP A 122 -4.21 38.88 -27.09
C ASP A 122 -4.11 39.03 -25.57
N ASN A 123 -4.76 40.05 -25.00
CA ASN A 123 -4.58 40.39 -23.58
C ASN A 123 -5.27 39.39 -22.61
N ASP A 124 -6.45 38.86 -22.94
CA ASP A 124 -7.17 37.91 -22.06
C ASP A 124 -6.43 36.57 -21.91
N MET A 125 -5.84 36.06 -22.99
CA MET A 125 -5.06 34.82 -22.96
C MET A 125 -3.76 34.99 -22.17
N ALA A 126 -3.13 36.16 -22.28
CA ALA A 126 -1.93 36.48 -21.51
C ALA A 126 -2.25 36.54 -20.00
N GLU A 127 -3.33 37.21 -19.61
CA GLU A 127 -3.80 37.25 -18.21
C GLU A 127 -4.13 35.85 -17.69
N PHE A 128 -4.79 35.01 -18.50
CA PHE A 128 -5.11 33.64 -18.12
C PHE A 128 -3.87 32.79 -17.87
N ILE A 129 -2.88 32.84 -18.77
CA ILE A 129 -1.60 32.12 -18.62
C ILE A 129 -0.83 32.63 -17.40
N GLN A 130 -0.77 33.95 -17.18
CA GLN A 130 -0.18 34.52 -15.96
C GLN A 130 -0.87 34.01 -14.69
N GLY A 131 -2.20 33.88 -14.73
CA GLY A 131 -2.98 33.29 -13.63
C GLY A 131 -2.62 31.83 -13.35
N ILE A 132 -2.40 31.00 -14.37
CA ILE A 132 -1.92 29.61 -14.21
C ILE A 132 -0.54 29.60 -13.56
N VAL A 133 0.39 30.41 -14.05
CA VAL A 133 1.77 30.50 -13.53
C VAL A 133 1.76 30.95 -12.07
N SER A 134 0.94 31.94 -11.70
CA SER A 134 0.83 32.38 -10.31
C SER A 134 0.33 31.27 -9.39
N ARG A 135 -0.72 30.54 -9.78
CA ARG A 135 -1.22 29.40 -8.99
C ARG A 135 -0.19 28.30 -8.83
N LEU A 136 0.60 28.03 -9.88
CA LEU A 136 1.68 27.05 -9.83
C LEU A 136 2.79 27.48 -8.86
N ILE A 137 3.14 28.76 -8.84
CA ILE A 137 4.11 29.33 -7.91
C ILE A 137 3.58 29.25 -6.47
N ASP A 138 2.32 29.61 -6.24
CA ASP A 138 1.70 29.58 -4.91
C ASP A 138 1.52 28.16 -4.36
N GLY A 139 1.44 27.16 -5.24
CA GLY A 139 1.32 25.76 -4.87
C GLY A 139 2.63 25.09 -4.46
N CYS A 140 3.79 25.61 -4.92
CA CYS A 140 5.13 25.08 -4.66
C CYS A 140 5.72 25.59 -3.34
#